data_AF-A0A959Q2T1-F1
#
_entry.id   AF-A0A959Q2T1-F1
#
_cell.length_a   1.000
_cell.length_b   1.000
_cell.length_c   1.000
_cell.angle_alpha   90.00
_cell.angle_beta   90.00
_cell.angle_gamma   90.00
#
_symmetry.space_group_name_H-M   'P 1'
#
loop_
_entity.id
_entity.type
_entity.pdbx_description
1 polymer ?
#
loop_
_entity_poly.entity_id
_entity_poly.type
_entity_poly.pdbx_seq_one_letter_code
_entity_poly.pdbx_strand_id
1 'polypeptide(L)'
;MQQALYQLFDQQGLMDERSAQSLAGALSSNSLQGFDYLKFKQSYQQLLAMGMVEEMAVRSAFTTAATMGLTKEKLLQTAEHYQNVLHREEKQFDAALKKQLHQKVDSRRDEREFLEAKINEYQKKIEDLQKQIVEFRNQMENAESEIAESKEKIEQTKERFNHAYQHFLDSISHDVELIKKYL
;
A
#
# COMPACT_ATOMS: atom_id res chain seq x y z
N MET A 1 -8.22 -38.34 4.88
CA MET A 1 -9.36 -38.35 3.95
C MET A 1 -9.25 -37.23 2.90
N GLN A 2 -8.97 -35.97 3.28
CA GLN A 2 -8.84 -34.84 2.33
C GLN A 2 -7.73 -34.99 1.26
N GLN A 3 -6.53 -35.45 1.61
CA GLN A 3 -5.47 -35.71 0.62
C GLN A 3 -5.84 -36.78 -0.42
N ALA A 4 -6.60 -37.80 0.00
CA ALA A 4 -7.09 -38.85 -0.91
C ALA A 4 -8.18 -38.32 -1.85
N LEU A 5 -8.99 -37.36 -1.41
CA LEU A 5 -9.96 -36.68 -2.26
C LEU A 5 -9.28 -35.74 -3.26
N TYR A 6 -8.25 -34.98 -2.84
CA TYR A 6 -7.46 -34.15 -3.75
C TYR A 6 -6.94 -34.96 -4.96
N GLN A 7 -6.30 -36.11 -4.69
CA GLN A 7 -5.81 -37.02 -5.73
C GLN A 7 -6.91 -37.68 -6.56
N LEU A 8 -8.12 -37.82 -6.00
CA LEU A 8 -9.30 -38.36 -6.69
C LEU A 8 -9.81 -37.42 -7.80
N PHE A 9 -9.58 -36.11 -7.66
CA PHE A 9 -10.11 -35.11 -8.60
C PHE A 9 -9.03 -34.44 -9.46
N ASP A 10 -7.77 -34.40 -9.01
CA ASP A 10 -6.65 -33.82 -9.76
C ASP A 10 -5.86 -34.89 -10.55
N GLN A 11 -6.45 -35.40 -11.64
CA GLN A 11 -5.81 -36.43 -12.47
C GLN A 11 -4.75 -35.90 -13.46
N GLN A 12 -4.69 -34.58 -13.67
CA GLN A 12 -3.78 -33.94 -14.63
C GLN A 12 -2.78 -32.96 -13.99
N GLY A 13 -2.85 -32.75 -12.67
CA GLY A 13 -1.94 -31.84 -11.95
C GLY A 13 -2.13 -30.36 -12.33
N LEU A 14 -3.31 -30.00 -12.83
CA LEU A 14 -3.62 -28.66 -13.36
C LEU A 14 -4.34 -27.77 -12.35
N MET A 15 -4.71 -28.31 -11.19
CA MET A 15 -5.47 -27.57 -10.19
C MET A 15 -4.56 -26.77 -9.26
N ASP A 16 -4.95 -25.53 -8.96
CA ASP A 16 -4.32 -24.76 -7.88
C ASP A 16 -4.51 -25.49 -6.54
N GLU A 17 -3.41 -25.76 -5.85
CA GLU A 17 -3.37 -26.62 -4.66
C GLU A 17 -4.31 -26.14 -3.56
N ARG A 18 -4.40 -24.82 -3.34
CA ARG A 18 -5.24 -24.24 -2.28
C ARG A 18 -6.71 -24.34 -2.62
N SER A 19 -7.06 -24.04 -3.87
CA SER A 19 -8.43 -24.13 -4.37
C SER A 19 -8.92 -25.58 -4.31
N ALA A 20 -8.08 -26.52 -4.75
CA ALA A 20 -8.39 -27.94 -4.71
C ALA A 20 -8.50 -28.48 -3.27
N GLN A 21 -7.64 -28.06 -2.35
CA GLN A 21 -7.74 -28.41 -0.92
C GLN A 21 -9.03 -27.86 -0.29
N SER A 22 -9.44 -26.63 -0.63
CA SER A 22 -10.69 -26.03 -0.16
C SER A 22 -11.91 -26.82 -0.65
N LEU A 23 -11.98 -27.12 -1.96
CA LEU A 23 -13.08 -27.92 -2.53
C LEU A 23 -13.09 -29.34 -1.96
N ALA A 24 -11.94 -30.00 -1.83
CA ALA A 24 -11.83 -31.33 -1.21
C ALA A 24 -12.26 -31.30 0.27
N GLY A 25 -11.94 -30.22 0.99
CA GLY A 25 -12.41 -29.96 2.34
C GLY A 25 -13.93 -29.85 2.41
N ALA A 26 -14.54 -29.04 1.54
CA ALA A 26 -15.98 -28.85 1.47
C ALA A 26 -16.73 -30.17 1.19
N LEU A 27 -16.21 -30.97 0.25
CA LEU A 27 -16.74 -32.30 -0.05
C LEU A 27 -16.63 -33.25 1.16
N SER A 28 -15.47 -33.27 1.83
CA SER A 28 -15.24 -34.12 3.01
C SER A 28 -16.13 -33.72 4.19
N SER A 29 -16.36 -32.43 4.41
CA SER A 29 -17.21 -31.92 5.49
C SER A 29 -18.70 -32.17 5.24
N ASN A 30 -19.10 -32.37 3.98
CA ASN A 30 -20.47 -32.69 3.58
C ASN A 30 -20.61 -34.18 3.20
N SER A 31 -19.71 -35.05 3.67
CA SER A 31 -19.72 -36.47 3.36
C SER A 31 -20.97 -37.17 3.89
N LEU A 32 -21.57 -38.05 3.10
CA LEU A 32 -22.80 -38.76 3.46
C LEU A 32 -22.50 -40.08 4.20
N GLN A 33 -23.43 -40.50 5.06
CA GLN A 33 -23.35 -41.79 5.73
C GLN A 33 -23.65 -42.93 4.75
N GLY A 34 -22.96 -44.06 4.90
CA GLY A 34 -23.12 -45.22 4.01
C GLY A 34 -22.21 -45.18 2.78
N PHE A 35 -22.45 -46.07 1.83
CA PHE A 35 -21.73 -46.06 0.54
C PHE A 35 -22.34 -44.97 -0.36
N ASP A 36 -21.52 -44.04 -0.84
CA ASP A 36 -21.96 -42.85 -1.57
C ASP A 36 -21.10 -42.61 -2.83
N TYR A 37 -21.38 -41.54 -3.57
CA TYR A 37 -20.65 -41.18 -4.77
C TYR A 37 -19.12 -41.05 -4.56
N LEU A 38 -18.65 -40.50 -3.45
CA LEU A 38 -17.21 -40.34 -3.22
C LEU A 38 -16.53 -41.70 -3.03
N LYS A 39 -17.13 -42.60 -2.26
CA LYS A 39 -16.63 -43.98 -2.06
C LYS A 39 -16.72 -44.80 -3.34
N PHE A 40 -17.78 -44.61 -4.12
CA PHE A 40 -17.92 -45.20 -5.45
C PHE A 40 -16.84 -44.72 -6.41
N LYS A 41 -16.58 -43.41 -6.47
CA LYS A 41 -15.52 -42.85 -7.32
C LYS A 41 -14.14 -43.34 -6.89
N GLN A 42 -13.90 -43.50 -5.59
CA GLN A 42 -12.67 -44.07 -5.06
C GLN A 42 -12.47 -45.53 -5.49
N SER A 43 -13.48 -46.40 -5.33
CA SER A 43 -13.37 -47.80 -5.74
C SER A 43 -13.21 -47.94 -7.25
N TYR A 44 -13.96 -47.15 -8.02
CA TYR A 44 -13.84 -47.07 -9.47
C TYR A 44 -12.41 -46.70 -9.92
N GLN A 45 -11.81 -45.66 -9.33
CA GLN A 45 -10.44 -45.27 -9.68
C GLN A 45 -9.39 -46.31 -9.29
N GLN A 46 -9.57 -47.01 -8.17
CA GLN A 46 -8.68 -48.12 -7.79
C GLN A 46 -8.73 -49.26 -8.81
N LEU A 47 -9.91 -49.59 -9.34
CA LEU A 47 -10.07 -50.62 -10.36
C LEU A 47 -9.42 -50.22 -11.70
N LEU A 48 -9.55 -48.94 -12.10
CA LEU A 48 -8.82 -48.41 -13.25
C LEU A 48 -7.30 -48.51 -13.06
N ALA A 49 -6.80 -48.17 -11.87
CA ALA A 49 -5.38 -48.26 -11.54
C ALA A 49 -4.85 -49.71 -11.58
N MET A 50 -5.72 -50.71 -11.40
CA MET A 50 -5.41 -52.14 -11.56
C MET A 50 -5.44 -52.62 -13.01
N GLY A 51 -5.60 -51.71 -13.99
CA GLY A 51 -5.63 -52.04 -15.42
C GLY A 51 -6.98 -52.55 -15.92
N MET A 52 -8.05 -52.40 -15.13
CA MET A 52 -9.40 -52.76 -15.57
C MET A 52 -9.93 -51.72 -16.55
N VAL A 53 -10.55 -52.18 -17.64
CA VAL A 53 -11.19 -51.28 -18.62
C VAL A 53 -12.36 -50.55 -17.98
N GLU A 54 -12.57 -49.29 -18.38
CA GLU A 54 -13.53 -48.35 -17.80
C GLU A 54 -14.93 -48.95 -17.55
N GLU A 55 -15.51 -49.58 -18.57
CA GLU A 55 -16.84 -50.18 -18.46
C GLU A 55 -16.89 -51.26 -17.36
N MET A 56 -15.88 -52.12 -17.30
CA MET A 56 -15.78 -53.18 -16.30
C MET A 56 -15.52 -52.62 -14.91
N ALA A 57 -14.70 -51.57 -14.79
CA ALA A 57 -14.40 -50.90 -13.53
C ALA A 57 -15.65 -50.25 -12.92
N VAL A 58 -16.43 -49.51 -13.73
CA VAL A 58 -17.70 -48.90 -13.30
C VAL A 58 -18.69 -49.97 -12.84
N ARG A 59 -18.90 -51.03 -13.64
CA ARG A 59 -19.83 -52.11 -13.31
C ARG A 59 -19.42 -52.86 -12.04
N SER A 60 -18.12 -53.13 -11.88
CA SER A 60 -17.60 -53.86 -10.71
C SER A 60 -17.66 -53.03 -9.43
N ALA A 61 -17.32 -51.74 -9.52
CA ALA A 61 -17.48 -50.79 -8.43
C ALA A 61 -18.96 -50.69 -8.00
N PHE A 62 -19.88 -50.61 -8.96
CA PHE A 62 -21.31 -50.53 -8.68
C PHE A 62 -21.86 -51.82 -8.08
N THR A 63 -21.45 -52.98 -8.61
CA THR A 63 -21.87 -54.30 -8.09
C THR A 63 -21.45 -54.45 -6.63
N THR A 64 -20.22 -54.06 -6.30
CA THR A 64 -19.71 -54.07 -4.92
C THR A 64 -20.49 -53.11 -4.02
N ALA A 65 -20.79 -51.92 -4.52
CA ALA A 65 -21.58 -50.94 -3.77
C ALA A 65 -23.04 -51.40 -3.55
N ALA A 66 -23.62 -52.11 -4.52
CA ALA A 66 -24.98 -52.62 -4.47
C ALA A 66 -25.17 -53.70 -3.41
N THR A 67 -24.16 -54.55 -3.16
CA THR A 67 -24.20 -55.50 -2.02
C THR A 67 -24.23 -54.78 -0.66
N MET A 68 -23.77 -53.53 -0.62
CA MET A 68 -23.82 -52.64 0.55
C MET A 68 -25.07 -51.75 0.59
N GLY A 69 -26.06 -52.01 -0.29
CA GLY A 69 -27.34 -51.30 -0.32
C GLY A 69 -27.38 -50.03 -1.18
N LEU A 70 -26.34 -49.75 -1.98
CA LEU A 70 -26.37 -48.63 -2.93
C LEU A 70 -27.23 -48.98 -4.15
N THR A 71 -28.23 -48.13 -4.46
CA THR A 71 -28.96 -48.20 -5.74
C THR A 71 -28.44 -47.16 -6.72
N LYS A 72 -28.80 -47.29 -8.01
CA LYS A 72 -28.45 -46.31 -9.04
C LYS A 72 -29.04 -44.93 -8.70
N GLU A 73 -30.29 -44.90 -8.26
CA GLU A 73 -31.00 -43.69 -7.85
C GLU A 73 -30.28 -43.03 -6.67
N LYS A 74 -29.86 -43.82 -5.67
CA LYS A 74 -29.12 -43.30 -4.53
C LYS A 74 -27.76 -42.75 -4.93
N LEU A 75 -27.05 -43.44 -5.83
CA LEU A 75 -25.77 -42.96 -6.35
C LEU A 75 -25.91 -41.61 -7.05
N LEU A 76 -26.90 -41.46 -7.93
CA LEU A 76 -27.19 -40.19 -8.62
C LEU A 76 -27.57 -39.08 -7.63
N GLN A 77 -28.42 -39.37 -6.64
CA GLN A 77 -28.77 -38.41 -5.58
C GLN A 77 -27.55 -37.96 -4.78
N THR A 78 -26.64 -38.88 -4.44
CA THR A 78 -25.41 -38.50 -3.72
C THR A 78 -24.45 -37.70 -4.60
N ALA A 79 -24.39 -37.98 -5.91
CA ALA A 79 -23.59 -37.19 -6.84
C ALA A 79 -24.13 -35.76 -6.96
N GLU A 80 -25.45 -35.60 -7.10
CA GLU A 80 -26.13 -34.30 -7.14
C GLU A 80 -25.91 -33.49 -5.85
N HIS A 81 -25.95 -34.15 -4.69
CA HIS A 81 -25.60 -33.53 -3.41
C HIS A 81 -24.19 -32.91 -3.44
N TYR A 82 -23.18 -33.66 -3.91
CA TYR A 82 -21.81 -33.14 -4.00
C TYR A 82 -21.65 -32.04 -5.06
N GLN A 83 -22.38 -32.09 -6.17
CA GLN A 83 -22.43 -30.98 -7.14
C GLN A 83 -23.02 -29.72 -6.51
N ASN A 84 -24.09 -29.85 -5.72
CA ASN A 84 -24.69 -28.72 -5.00
C ASN A 84 -23.75 -28.14 -3.93
N VAL A 85 -22.97 -28.99 -3.24
CA VAL A 85 -21.93 -28.55 -2.31
C VAL A 85 -20.87 -27.71 -3.04
N LEU A 86 -20.39 -28.17 -4.19
CA LEU A 86 -19.41 -27.43 -4.99
C LEU A 86 -19.97 -26.10 -5.52
N HIS A 87 -21.21 -26.07 -6.01
CA HIS A 87 -21.85 -24.82 -6.42
C HIS A 87 -22.04 -23.82 -5.27
N ARG A 88 -22.29 -24.32 -4.05
CA ARG A 88 -22.36 -23.46 -2.87
C ARG A 88 -20.97 -22.89 -2.54
N GLU A 89 -19.94 -23.71 -2.60
CA GLU A 89 -18.55 -23.29 -2.35
C GLU A 89 -18.09 -22.25 -3.37
N GLU A 90 -18.39 -22.46 -4.66
CA GLU A 90 -18.14 -21.51 -5.75
C GLU A 90 -18.79 -20.13 -5.47
N LYS A 91 -20.07 -20.12 -5.10
CA LYS A 91 -20.77 -18.87 -4.75
C LYS A 91 -20.17 -18.17 -3.52
N GLN A 92 -19.74 -18.94 -2.52
CA GLN A 92 -19.10 -18.39 -1.33
C GLN A 92 -17.73 -17.81 -1.66
N PHE A 93 -16.95 -18.50 -2.50
CA PHE A 93 -15.68 -18.03 -3.01
C PHE A 93 -15.83 -16.72 -3.78
N ASP A 94 -16.77 -16.63 -4.73
CA ASP A 94 -17.05 -15.40 -5.48
C ASP A 94 -17.44 -14.23 -4.58
N ALA A 95 -18.27 -14.49 -3.57
CA ALA A 95 -18.68 -13.47 -2.61
C ALA A 95 -17.49 -12.98 -1.76
N ALA A 96 -16.64 -13.90 -1.30
CA ALA A 96 -15.43 -13.56 -0.55
C ALA A 96 -14.43 -12.77 -1.40
N LEU A 97 -14.24 -13.16 -2.67
CA LEU A 97 -13.36 -12.48 -3.61
C LEU A 97 -13.85 -11.05 -3.89
N LYS A 98 -15.15 -10.88 -4.17
CA LYS A 98 -15.76 -9.55 -4.34
C LYS A 98 -15.58 -8.67 -3.10
N LYS A 99 -15.79 -9.22 -1.91
CA LYS A 99 -15.57 -8.50 -0.65
C LYS A 99 -14.12 -8.08 -0.48
N GLN A 100 -13.17 -8.97 -0.74
CA GLN A 100 -11.75 -8.68 -0.62
C GLN A 100 -11.30 -7.62 -1.64
N LEU A 101 -11.81 -7.68 -2.87
CA LEU A 101 -11.57 -6.67 -3.90
C LEU A 101 -12.09 -5.31 -3.45
N HIS A 102 -13.35 -5.24 -3.01
CA HIS A 102 -13.99 -4.01 -2.56
C HIS A 102 -13.22 -3.39 -1.39
N GLN A 103 -12.88 -4.18 -0.38
CA GLN A 103 -12.10 -3.72 0.78
C GLN A 103 -10.74 -3.15 0.38
N LYS A 104 -9.99 -3.83 -0.48
CA LYS A 104 -8.67 -3.36 -0.92
C LYS A 104 -8.75 -2.12 -1.82
N VAL A 105 -9.79 -2.02 -2.65
CA VAL A 105 -9.97 -0.88 -3.55
C VAL A 105 -10.41 0.34 -2.75
N ASP A 106 -11.36 0.19 -1.83
CA ASP A 106 -11.82 1.29 -0.97
C ASP A 106 -10.71 1.76 -0.05
N SER A 107 -9.99 0.84 0.62
CA SER A 107 -8.89 1.24 1.50
C SER A 107 -7.82 2.03 0.75
N ARG A 108 -7.55 1.68 -0.52
CA ARG A 108 -6.62 2.42 -1.38
C ARG A 108 -7.20 3.74 -1.87
N ARG A 109 -8.52 3.85 -2.05
CA ARG A 109 -9.19 5.12 -2.37
C ARG A 109 -9.11 6.09 -1.20
N ASP A 110 -9.41 5.62 0.01
CA ASP A 110 -9.32 6.41 1.24
C ASP A 110 -7.88 6.89 1.48
N GLU A 111 -6.89 6.01 1.28
CA GLU A 111 -5.47 6.36 1.38
C GLU A 111 -5.08 7.43 0.34
N ARG A 112 -5.55 7.30 -0.92
CA ARG A 112 -5.31 8.29 -1.97
C ARG A 112 -5.88 9.65 -1.59
N GLU A 113 -7.13 9.71 -1.14
CA GLU A 113 -7.79 10.96 -0.75
C GLU A 113 -7.10 11.62 0.45
N PHE A 114 -6.66 10.83 1.43
CA PHE A 114 -5.86 11.33 2.55
C PHE A 114 -4.53 11.94 2.09
N LEU A 115 -3.81 11.26 1.18
CA LEU A 115 -2.55 11.75 0.63
C LEU A 115 -2.74 13.03 -0.21
N GLU A 116 -3.77 13.08 -1.06
CA GLU A 116 -4.13 14.28 -1.84
C GLU A 116 -4.41 15.48 -0.91
N ALA A 117 -5.17 15.28 0.16
CA ALA A 117 -5.43 16.34 1.15
C ALA A 117 -4.13 16.83 1.81
N LYS A 118 -3.22 15.92 2.16
CA LYS A 118 -1.91 16.27 2.75
C LYS A 118 -1.01 17.01 1.77
N ILE A 119 -1.00 16.62 0.50
CA ILE A 119 -0.26 17.33 -0.55
C ILE A 119 -0.75 18.77 -0.67
N ASN A 120 -2.07 18.97 -0.75
CA ASN A 120 -2.65 20.31 -0.84
C ASN A 120 -2.37 21.17 0.41
N GLU A 121 -2.41 20.57 1.60
CA GLU A 121 -2.03 21.26 2.85
C GLU A 121 -0.57 21.73 2.81
N TYR A 122 0.35 20.87 2.38
CA TYR A 122 1.77 21.21 2.33
C TYR A 122 2.10 22.20 1.21
N GLN A 123 1.41 22.15 0.07
CA GLN A 123 1.55 23.15 -0.99
C GLN A 123 1.20 24.56 -0.48
N LYS A 124 0.09 24.71 0.25
CA LYS A 124 -0.27 25.99 0.87
C LYS A 124 0.79 26.49 1.85
N LYS A 125 1.33 25.59 2.69
CA LYS A 125 2.41 25.95 3.61
C LYS A 125 3.68 26.41 2.87
N ILE A 126 4.01 25.77 1.75
CA ILE A 126 5.15 26.18 0.91
C ILE A 126 4.92 27.59 0.36
N GLU A 127 3.74 27.88 -0.16
CA GLU A 127 3.40 29.23 -0.66
C GLU A 127 3.52 30.30 0.42
N ASP A 128 3.02 30.02 1.63
CA ASP A 128 3.10 30.97 2.75
C ASP A 128 4.54 31.17 3.22
N LEU A 129 5.34 30.10 3.30
CA LEU A 129 6.77 30.20 3.61
C LEU A 129 7.54 30.97 2.54
N GLN A 130 7.20 30.81 1.26
CA GLN A 130 7.81 31.57 0.17
C GLN A 130 7.49 33.06 0.28
N LYS A 131 6.26 33.44 0.63
CA LYS A 131 5.89 34.83 0.89
C LYS A 131 6.70 35.42 2.05
N GLN A 132 6.84 34.70 3.15
CA GLN A 132 7.63 35.14 4.31
C GLN A 132 9.12 35.31 3.94
N ILE A 133 9.68 34.41 3.13
CA ILE A 133 11.06 34.55 2.63
C ILE A 133 11.25 35.84 1.84
N VAL A 134 10.29 36.18 0.96
CA VAL A 134 10.35 37.44 0.19
C VAL A 134 10.25 38.65 1.12
N GLU A 135 9.35 38.61 2.09
CA GLU A 135 9.21 39.70 3.07
C GLU A 135 10.50 39.93 3.86
N PHE A 136 11.12 38.87 4.39
CA PHE A 136 12.38 38.99 5.12
C PHE A 136 13.55 39.46 4.25
N ARG A 137 13.58 39.09 2.96
CA ARG A 137 14.59 39.61 2.02
C ARG A 137 14.45 41.12 1.81
N ASN A 138 13.22 41.61 1.64
CA ASN A 138 12.97 43.05 1.51
C ASN A 138 13.35 43.81 2.79
N GLN A 139 13.04 43.25 3.97
CA GLN A 139 13.44 43.85 5.23
C GLN A 139 14.97 43.91 5.38
N MET A 140 15.67 42.85 4.95
CA MET A 140 17.13 42.81 4.96
C MET A 140 17.75 43.87 4.05
N GLU A 141 17.25 44.02 2.82
CA GLU A 141 17.73 45.03 1.87
C GLU A 141 17.53 46.45 2.40
N ASN A 142 16.36 46.74 2.98
CA ASN A 142 16.10 48.02 3.63
C ASN A 142 17.09 48.30 4.78
N ALA A 143 17.32 47.30 5.65
CA ALA A 143 18.26 47.42 6.75
C ALA A 143 19.70 47.65 6.26
N GLU A 144 20.12 46.97 5.18
CA GLU A 144 21.44 47.19 4.56
C GLU A 144 21.59 48.63 4.04
N SER A 145 20.54 49.18 3.40
CA SER A 145 20.54 50.59 2.96
C SER A 145 20.63 51.56 4.13
N GLU A 146 19.85 51.36 5.19
CA GLU A 146 19.89 52.20 6.38
C GLU A 146 21.26 52.17 7.07
N ILE A 147 21.90 50.99 7.11
CA ILE A 147 23.25 50.81 7.63
C ILE A 147 24.26 51.59 6.77
N ALA A 148 24.16 51.51 5.44
CA ALA A 148 25.06 52.23 4.53
C ALA A 148 24.94 53.74 4.70
N GLU A 149 23.72 54.28 4.72
CA GLU A 149 23.47 55.71 4.95
C GLU A 149 24.00 56.18 6.31
N SER A 150 23.78 55.37 7.35
CA SER A 150 24.24 55.70 8.71
C SER A 150 25.77 55.75 8.78
N LYS A 151 26.45 54.80 8.13
CA LYS A 151 27.92 54.79 8.03
C LYS A 151 28.44 56.02 7.30
N GLU A 152 27.81 56.39 6.18
CA GLU A 152 28.21 57.58 5.43
C GLU A 152 28.06 58.86 6.26
N LYS A 153 26.92 59.03 6.95
CA LYS A 153 26.69 60.19 7.84
C LYS A 153 27.72 60.28 8.96
N ILE A 154 28.10 59.14 9.54
CA ILE A 154 29.13 59.08 10.59
C ILE A 154 30.49 59.51 10.03
N GLU A 155 30.90 58.99 8.87
CA GLU A 155 32.19 59.35 8.28
C GLU A 155 32.23 60.84 7.89
N GLN A 156 31.17 61.37 7.27
CA GLN A 156 31.06 62.80 6.98
C GLN A 156 31.15 63.67 8.24
N THR A 157 30.52 63.23 9.35
CA THR A 157 30.57 63.96 10.63
C THR A 157 32.00 63.97 11.19
N LYS A 158 32.68 62.82 11.12
CA LYS A 158 34.08 62.67 11.54
C LYS A 158 35.03 63.52 10.70
N GLU A 159 34.86 63.56 9.38
CA GLU A 159 35.64 64.41 8.48
C GLU A 159 35.44 65.89 8.81
N ARG A 160 34.19 66.34 8.98
CA ARG A 160 33.88 67.72 9.38
C ARG A 160 34.51 68.10 10.71
N PHE A 161 34.44 67.20 11.70
CA PHE A 161 35.09 67.41 13.00
C PHE A 161 36.61 67.54 12.87
N ASN A 162 37.26 66.63 12.15
CA ASN A 162 38.70 66.66 11.95
C ASN A 162 39.15 67.93 11.22
N HIS A 163 38.40 68.37 10.20
CA HIS A 163 38.67 69.62 9.50
C HIS A 163 38.56 70.82 10.43
N ALA A 164 37.49 70.90 11.24
CA ALA A 164 37.33 71.96 12.23
C ALA A 164 38.49 71.93 13.25
N TYR A 165 38.82 70.76 13.78
CA TYR A 165 39.93 70.58 14.72
C TYR A 165 41.27 71.07 14.17
N GLN A 166 41.63 70.68 12.93
CA GLN A 166 42.86 71.15 12.29
C GLN A 166 42.86 72.67 12.11
N HIS A 167 41.73 73.25 11.65
CA HIS A 167 41.61 74.69 11.51
C HIS A 167 41.82 75.45 12.83
N PHE A 168 41.26 74.95 13.94
CA PHE A 168 41.51 75.53 15.28
C PHE A 168 42.99 75.41 15.67
N LEU A 169 43.61 74.27 15.41
CA LEU A 169 45.01 74.01 15.76
C LEU A 169 45.98 74.88 14.95
N ASP A 170 45.72 75.06 13.66
CA ASP A 170 46.47 75.94 12.77
C ASP A 170 46.36 77.40 13.20
N SER A 171 45.14 77.86 13.52
CA SER A 171 44.91 79.23 14.02
C SER A 171 45.69 79.49 15.30
N ILE A 172 45.59 78.58 16.28
CA ILE A 172 46.31 78.71 17.56
C ILE A 172 47.83 78.69 17.31
N SER A 173 48.32 77.83 16.43
CA SER A 173 49.74 77.74 16.10
C SER A 173 50.25 79.03 15.46
N HIS A 174 49.49 79.59 14.53
CA HIS A 174 49.78 80.88 13.91
C HIS A 174 49.81 82.02 14.93
N ASP A 175 48.81 82.08 15.82
CA ASP A 175 48.76 83.07 16.89
C ASP A 175 49.97 82.97 17.83
N VAL A 176 50.38 81.74 18.19
CA VAL A 176 51.58 81.48 19.01
C VAL A 176 52.85 81.94 18.30
N GLU A 177 52.97 81.73 16.98
CA GLU A 177 54.12 82.22 16.20
C GLU A 177 54.18 83.75 16.18
N LEU A 178 53.04 84.42 15.99
CA LEU A 178 52.96 85.88 16.05
C LEU A 178 53.36 86.41 17.42
N ILE A 179 52.86 85.80 18.50
CA ILE A 179 53.21 86.16 19.88
C ILE A 179 54.72 86.02 20.09
N LYS A 180 55.33 84.88 19.73
CA LYS A 180 56.78 84.65 19.89
C LYS A 180 57.65 85.63 19.09
N LYS A 181 57.13 86.18 18.00
CA LYS A 181 57.89 87.05 17.08
C LYS A 181 57.83 88.53 17.46
N TYR A 182 56.71 88.98 18.01
CA TYR A 182 56.44 90.42 18.20
C TYR A 182 56.30 90.85 19.66
N LEU A 183 56.17 89.91 20.61
CA LEU A 183 56.17 90.15 22.05
C LEU A 183 57.42 89.54 22.69
#